data_AF-A0A7J4ZT22-F1
#
_entry.id   AF-A0A7J4ZT22-F1
#
_cell.length_a   1.000
_cell.length_b   1.000
_cell.length_c   1.000
_cell.angle_alpha   90.00
_cell.angle_beta   90.00
_cell.angle_gamma   90.00
#
_symmetry.space_group_name_H-M   'P 1'
#
loop_
_entity.id
_entity.type
_entity.pdbx_description
1 polymer ?
#
loop_
_entity_poly.entity_id
_entity_poly.type
_entity_poly.pdbx_seq_one_letter_code
_entity_poly.pdbx_strand_id
1 'polypeptide(L)'
;MNSTTLFLAAVVLLSCLGSAPAMDRSELGDVLKTIPPNGPFWKYGTLVMRRRTKKAGMAPVVFAHWSHRARYTCRVCHLDLGFSMRAGDTGISRAQYTAGKYCGACHDGVTAFGVQDGEPSLCARCHMKDTQALEASFETFAAPLPMAGFGNGIDWAGALKSGRISPRNSLSFAAPSMPLPEKLHLPMKLSTAAPRSDVTFSHEDHFSELDCSSCHPDIFNIKKKGTVDFSMDKNIFGNYCGACHMRVAFPMNDCKRCHPYMSNFSGF
;
A
#
# COMPACT_ATOMS: atom_id res chain seq x y z
N MET A 1 -6.64 65.94 35.48
CA MET A 1 -7.79 65.81 34.55
C MET A 1 -7.43 64.76 33.52
N ASN A 2 -8.28 63.74 33.44
CA ASN A 2 -8.17 62.49 32.68
C ASN A 2 -7.78 62.65 31.20
N SER A 3 -7.02 61.69 30.67
CA SER A 3 -7.54 60.86 29.57
C SER A 3 -6.65 59.64 29.33
N THR A 4 -7.18 58.47 29.66
CA THR A 4 -6.60 57.15 29.44
C THR A 4 -6.98 56.71 28.02
N THR A 5 -6.04 56.72 27.09
CA THR A 5 -6.26 56.21 25.72
C THR A 5 -5.93 54.71 25.69
N LEU A 6 -6.98 53.88 25.72
CA LEU A 6 -6.91 52.45 25.40
C LEU A 6 -6.50 52.29 23.92
N PHE A 7 -5.34 51.69 23.66
CA PHE A 7 -5.03 51.12 22.35
C PHE A 7 -5.49 49.65 22.34
N LEU A 8 -6.68 49.39 21.77
CA LEU A 8 -7.04 48.05 21.30
C LEU A 8 -6.21 47.76 20.03
N ALA A 9 -5.18 46.94 20.15
CA ALA A 9 -4.59 46.28 18.99
C ALA A 9 -5.47 45.07 18.62
N ALA A 10 -6.22 45.20 17.53
CA ALA A 10 -7.03 44.14 16.97
C ALA A 10 -6.13 42.97 16.53
N VAL A 11 -6.23 41.83 17.22
CA VAL A 11 -5.70 40.55 16.74
C VAL A 11 -6.59 40.13 15.57
N VAL A 12 -6.11 40.34 14.34
CA VAL A 12 -6.70 39.74 13.15
C VAL A 12 -6.42 38.24 13.21
N LEU A 13 -7.37 37.51 13.79
CA LEU A 13 -7.48 36.06 13.61
C LEU A 13 -7.77 35.82 12.14
N LEU A 14 -6.73 35.56 11.36
CA LEU A 14 -6.84 35.06 9.99
C LEU A 14 -7.34 33.61 10.06
N SER A 15 -8.66 33.47 10.14
CA SER A 15 -9.36 32.19 9.99
C SER A 15 -9.29 31.75 8.53
N CYS A 16 -8.15 31.22 8.11
CA CYS A 16 -8.02 30.47 6.85
C CYS A 16 -8.67 29.09 7.01
N LEU A 17 -9.99 29.06 7.15
CA LEU A 17 -10.84 27.89 6.85
C LEU A 17 -11.12 27.87 5.34
N GLY A 18 -10.07 27.86 4.53
CA GLY A 18 -10.16 27.71 3.08
C GLY A 18 -9.62 26.34 2.69
N SER A 19 -10.42 25.55 1.98
CA SER A 19 -9.94 24.35 1.30
C SER A 19 -8.70 24.71 0.48
N ALA A 20 -7.62 23.94 0.61
CA ALA A 20 -6.41 24.19 -0.17
C ALA A 20 -6.75 24.19 -1.67
N PRO A 21 -6.31 25.20 -2.44
CA PRO A 21 -6.53 25.23 -3.88
C PRO A 21 -5.90 24.00 -4.55
N ALA A 22 -6.48 23.56 -5.67
CA ALA A 22 -5.88 22.52 -6.47
C ALA A 22 -4.50 22.96 -6.97
N MET A 23 -3.55 22.02 -6.98
CA MET A 23 -2.19 22.21 -7.51
C MET A 23 -2.24 22.72 -8.96
N ASP A 24 -1.29 23.58 -9.33
CA ASP A 24 -1.18 24.03 -10.72
C ASP A 24 -0.83 22.86 -11.67
N ARG A 25 -1.19 22.99 -12.95
CA ARG A 25 -0.93 21.94 -13.95
C ARG A 25 0.56 21.66 -14.15
N SER A 26 1.41 22.69 -14.12
CA SER A 26 2.85 22.52 -14.28
C SER A 26 3.46 21.78 -13.09
N GLU A 27 3.09 22.17 -11.88
CA GLU A 27 3.47 21.52 -10.63
C GLU A 27 3.01 20.06 -10.60
N LEU A 28 1.76 19.78 -11.00
CA LEU A 28 1.26 18.42 -11.12
C LEU A 28 2.07 17.61 -12.13
N GLY A 29 2.41 18.20 -13.28
CA GLY A 29 3.27 17.55 -14.28
C GLY A 29 4.64 17.19 -13.71
N ASP A 30 5.26 18.07 -12.94
CA ASP A 30 6.55 17.82 -12.31
C ASP A 30 6.47 16.75 -11.22
N VAL A 31 5.41 16.76 -10.42
CA VAL A 31 5.14 15.70 -9.44
C VAL A 31 4.92 14.35 -10.14
N LEU A 32 4.20 14.31 -11.25
CA LEU A 32 3.97 13.07 -12.01
C LEU A 32 5.26 12.53 -12.63
N LYS A 33 6.21 13.38 -13.02
CA LYS A 33 7.55 12.93 -13.47
C LYS A 33 8.36 12.26 -12.36
N THR A 34 8.01 12.46 -11.10
CA THR A 34 8.65 11.75 -9.96
C THR A 34 8.16 10.32 -9.81
N ILE A 35 7.05 9.94 -10.46
CA ILE A 35 6.58 8.56 -10.48
C ILE A 35 7.66 7.72 -11.18
N PRO A 36 8.27 6.74 -10.47
CA PRO A 36 9.26 5.89 -11.10
C PRO A 36 8.61 5.15 -12.28
N PRO A 37 9.31 5.00 -13.41
CA PRO A 37 8.83 4.17 -14.51
C PRO A 37 8.55 2.77 -13.97
N ASN A 38 7.66 2.01 -14.63
CA ASN A 38 7.47 0.60 -14.32
C ASN A 38 8.84 -0.08 -14.36
N GLY A 39 9.38 -0.39 -13.17
CA GLY A 39 10.62 -1.13 -13.07
C GLY A 39 10.43 -2.56 -13.57
N PRO A 40 11.48 -3.38 -13.56
CA PRO A 40 11.33 -4.82 -13.79
C PRO A 40 10.18 -5.37 -12.95
N PHE A 41 9.28 -6.13 -13.56
CA PHE A 41 8.02 -6.55 -12.93
C PHE A 41 8.22 -7.22 -11.57
N TRP A 42 9.24 -8.07 -11.42
CA TRP A 42 9.53 -8.75 -10.16
C TRP A 42 9.94 -7.79 -9.02
N LYS A 43 10.49 -6.61 -9.32
CA LYS A 43 10.88 -5.62 -8.31
C LYS A 43 9.67 -4.90 -7.74
N TYR A 44 8.60 -4.77 -8.51
CA TYR A 44 7.40 -4.09 -8.07
C TYR A 44 6.73 -4.86 -6.93
N GLY A 45 6.49 -4.18 -5.81
CA GLY A 45 6.03 -4.81 -4.56
C GLY A 45 7.07 -5.69 -3.85
N THR A 46 8.33 -5.70 -4.27
CA THR A 46 9.39 -6.44 -3.55
C THR A 46 10.14 -5.52 -2.59
N LEU A 47 10.16 -5.87 -1.30
CA LEU A 47 10.86 -5.13 -0.25
C LEU A 47 12.26 -5.69 -0.01
N VAL A 48 13.24 -4.81 0.10
CA VAL A 48 14.63 -5.18 0.40
C VAL A 48 15.05 -4.57 1.74
N MET A 49 15.17 -5.42 2.76
CA MET A 49 15.48 -5.03 4.14
C MET A 49 16.98 -5.13 4.40
N ARG A 50 17.65 -3.97 4.41
CA ARG A 50 19.13 -3.84 4.55
C ARG A 50 19.61 -3.36 5.92
N ARG A 51 18.79 -2.63 6.66
CA ARG A 51 19.25 -1.85 7.84
C ARG A 51 19.88 -2.74 8.92
N ARG A 52 19.18 -3.80 9.35
CA ARG A 52 19.66 -4.71 10.41
C ARG A 52 20.66 -5.74 9.89
N THR A 53 20.45 -6.25 8.68
CA THR A 53 21.32 -7.24 8.04
C THR A 53 22.72 -6.69 7.77
N LYS A 54 22.82 -5.43 7.31
CA LYS A 54 24.11 -4.74 7.14
C LYS A 54 24.90 -4.67 8.45
N LYS A 55 24.24 -4.35 9.58
CA LYS A 55 24.88 -4.31 10.90
C LYS A 55 25.39 -5.69 11.35
N ALA A 56 24.74 -6.76 10.91
CA ALA A 56 25.10 -8.15 11.20
C ALA A 56 26.04 -8.79 10.16
N GLY A 57 26.50 -8.05 9.14
CA GLY A 57 27.34 -8.60 8.08
C GLY A 57 26.63 -9.60 7.14
N MET A 58 25.30 -9.60 7.11
CA MET A 58 24.49 -10.52 6.32
C MET A 58 23.97 -9.87 5.03
N ALA A 59 23.68 -10.70 4.03
CA ALA A 59 22.94 -10.27 2.86
C ALA A 59 21.54 -9.71 3.26
N PRO A 60 20.97 -8.77 2.47
CA PRO A 60 19.65 -8.22 2.76
C PRO A 60 18.57 -9.28 2.75
N VAL A 61 17.54 -9.09 3.58
CA VAL A 61 16.33 -9.89 3.45
C VAL A 61 15.50 -9.33 2.29
N VAL A 62 15.16 -10.16 1.32
CA VAL A 62 14.27 -9.81 0.22
C VAL A 62 12.91 -10.45 0.45
N PHE A 63 11.87 -9.63 0.51
CA PHE A 63 10.49 -10.05 0.70
C PHE A 63 9.65 -9.71 -0.53
N ALA A 64 9.24 -10.73 -1.25
CA ALA A 64 8.40 -10.61 -2.44
C ALA A 64 6.92 -10.66 -2.06
N HIS A 65 6.18 -9.56 -2.24
CA HIS A 65 4.73 -9.58 -1.97
C HIS A 65 3.99 -10.53 -2.91
N TRP A 66 4.41 -10.67 -4.17
CA TRP A 66 3.71 -11.50 -5.16
C TRP A 66 3.52 -12.95 -4.70
N SER A 67 4.52 -13.56 -4.06
CA SER A 67 4.45 -14.96 -3.62
C SER A 67 3.56 -15.13 -2.39
N HIS A 68 3.51 -14.12 -1.52
CA HIS A 68 2.73 -14.13 -0.30
C HIS A 68 1.27 -13.76 -0.57
N ARG A 69 1.02 -12.70 -1.35
CA ARG A 69 -0.32 -12.21 -1.64
C ARG A 69 -1.16 -13.15 -2.49
N ALA A 70 -0.51 -14.03 -3.24
CA ALA A 70 -1.18 -15.13 -3.94
C ALA A 70 -1.79 -16.17 -2.98
N ARG A 71 -1.32 -16.21 -1.73
CA ARG A 71 -1.69 -17.22 -0.72
C ARG A 71 -2.41 -16.63 0.47
N TYR A 72 -2.17 -15.37 0.79
CA TYR A 72 -2.72 -14.67 1.95
C TYR A 72 -3.10 -13.25 1.58
N THR A 73 -4.24 -12.79 2.07
CA THR A 73 -4.68 -11.40 1.86
C THR A 73 -3.78 -10.43 2.63
N CYS A 74 -3.79 -9.15 2.24
CA CYS A 74 -3.04 -8.09 2.92
C CYS A 74 -3.38 -8.00 4.42
N ARG A 75 -4.66 -8.24 4.76
CA ARG A 75 -5.17 -8.31 6.15
C ARG A 75 -4.33 -9.24 7.03
N VAL A 76 -3.95 -10.42 6.53
CA VAL A 76 -3.21 -11.41 7.33
C VAL A 76 -1.88 -10.83 7.84
N CYS A 77 -1.10 -10.22 6.95
CA CYS A 77 0.20 -9.70 7.33
C CYS A 77 0.08 -8.38 8.12
N HIS A 78 -0.76 -7.46 7.65
CA HIS A 78 -0.74 -6.10 8.16
C HIS A 78 -1.66 -5.87 9.36
N LEU A 79 -2.69 -6.70 9.53
CA LEU A 79 -3.58 -6.65 10.70
C LEU A 79 -3.30 -7.79 11.66
N ASP A 80 -3.37 -9.05 11.22
CA ASP A 80 -3.24 -10.18 12.15
C ASP A 80 -1.81 -10.33 12.68
N LEU A 81 -0.80 -10.22 11.81
CA LEU A 81 0.61 -10.32 12.20
C LEU A 81 1.25 -8.98 12.58
N GLY A 82 0.55 -7.86 12.37
CA GLY A 82 1.01 -6.52 12.76
C GLY A 82 2.25 -6.02 12.02
N PHE A 83 2.46 -6.43 10.76
CA PHE A 83 3.47 -5.79 9.92
C PHE A 83 3.04 -4.36 9.57
N SER A 84 3.91 -3.37 9.82
CA SER A 84 3.67 -2.02 9.35
C SER A 84 3.58 -1.98 7.82
N MET A 85 2.64 -1.19 7.30
CA MET A 85 2.55 -0.86 5.88
C MET A 85 3.75 -0.02 5.39
N ARG A 86 4.45 0.65 6.31
CA ARG A 86 5.66 1.41 5.99
C ARG A 86 6.89 0.51 6.10
N ALA A 87 7.67 0.48 5.00
CA ALA A 87 8.87 -0.32 4.92
C ALA A 87 9.88 0.03 6.02
N GLY A 88 10.29 -0.96 6.81
CA GLY A 88 11.32 -0.83 7.85
C GLY A 88 10.79 -0.49 9.25
N ASP A 89 9.52 -0.15 9.41
CA ASP A 89 8.96 0.30 10.69
C ASP A 89 8.67 -0.85 11.66
N THR A 90 8.31 -2.03 11.16
CA THR A 90 7.94 -3.20 11.99
C THR A 90 9.03 -3.61 12.99
N GLY A 91 10.31 -3.34 12.69
CA GLY A 91 11.40 -3.59 13.62
C GLY A 91 11.70 -5.08 13.89
N ILE A 92 11.48 -5.94 12.90
CA ILE A 92 11.65 -7.41 12.99
C ILE A 92 13.06 -7.78 13.48
N SER A 93 13.12 -8.73 14.42
CA SER A 93 14.35 -9.29 14.98
C SER A 93 14.32 -10.82 14.97
N ARG A 94 15.51 -11.41 15.10
CA ARG A 94 15.68 -12.86 15.19
C ARG A 94 14.87 -13.48 16.30
N ALA A 95 14.99 -12.95 17.52
CA ALA A 95 14.23 -13.44 18.66
C ALA A 95 12.71 -13.43 18.44
N GLN A 96 12.18 -12.42 17.73
CA GLN A 96 10.75 -12.36 17.42
C GLN A 96 10.33 -13.45 16.45
N TYR A 97 11.05 -13.63 15.33
CA TYR A 97 10.64 -14.63 14.34
C TYR A 97 10.92 -16.06 14.78
N THR A 98 11.97 -16.33 15.57
CA THR A 98 12.19 -17.68 16.13
C THR A 98 11.13 -18.04 17.18
N ALA A 99 10.51 -17.04 17.81
CA ALA A 99 9.38 -17.19 18.74
C ALA A 99 8.01 -17.21 18.03
N GLY A 100 7.97 -17.42 16.71
CA GLY A 100 6.71 -17.56 15.96
C GLY A 100 6.03 -16.25 15.55
N LYS A 101 6.67 -15.09 15.71
CA LYS A 101 6.13 -13.80 15.23
C LYS A 101 6.58 -13.49 13.81
N TYR A 102 5.85 -12.62 13.11
CA TYR A 102 6.23 -12.14 11.78
C TYR A 102 6.47 -13.30 10.80
N CYS A 103 7.68 -13.41 10.24
CA CYS A 103 8.06 -14.48 9.32
C CYS A 103 7.83 -15.87 9.95
N GLY A 104 8.16 -16.04 11.23
CA GLY A 104 8.04 -17.33 11.91
C GLY A 104 6.62 -17.78 12.22
N ALA A 105 5.61 -16.93 11.99
CA ALA A 105 4.20 -17.32 12.12
C ALA A 105 3.79 -18.34 11.04
N CYS A 106 4.50 -18.33 9.90
CA CYS A 106 4.29 -19.29 8.80
C CYS A 106 5.58 -20.06 8.45
N HIS A 107 6.76 -19.48 8.62
CA HIS A 107 8.03 -20.16 8.43
C HIS A 107 8.41 -20.97 9.67
N ASP A 108 7.52 -21.89 10.04
CA ASP A 108 7.55 -22.73 11.24
C ASP A 108 8.01 -24.18 10.96
N GLY A 109 8.22 -24.54 9.70
CA GLY A 109 8.55 -25.89 9.25
C GLY A 109 7.33 -26.74 8.88
N VAL A 110 6.11 -26.24 9.09
CA VAL A 110 4.84 -26.91 8.80
C VAL A 110 4.09 -26.18 7.69
N THR A 111 3.83 -24.89 7.89
CA THR A 111 3.11 -24.02 6.94
C THR A 111 4.02 -23.63 5.76
N ALA A 112 5.27 -23.34 6.07
CA ALA A 112 6.35 -23.09 5.12
C ALA A 112 7.68 -23.56 5.70
N PHE A 113 8.75 -23.45 4.92
CA PHE A 113 10.10 -23.79 5.39
C PHE A 113 10.46 -23.01 6.68
N GLY A 114 11.13 -23.69 7.61
CA GLY A 114 11.43 -23.14 8.93
C GLY A 114 12.47 -22.03 8.96
N VAL A 115 12.45 -21.24 10.04
CA VAL A 115 13.47 -20.20 10.37
C VAL A 115 14.51 -20.65 11.41
N GLN A 116 14.39 -21.88 11.92
CA GLN A 116 15.25 -22.39 12.99
C GLN A 116 16.65 -22.74 12.49
N ASP A 117 17.62 -22.71 13.41
CA ASP A 117 18.99 -23.10 13.11
C ASP A 117 19.04 -24.62 12.91
N GLY A 118 19.51 -25.04 11.73
CA GLY A 118 19.62 -26.46 11.38
C GLY A 118 20.00 -26.68 9.92
N GLU A 119 19.54 -25.81 9.03
CA GLU A 119 19.85 -25.89 7.60
C GLU A 119 20.31 -24.52 7.06
N PRO A 120 21.63 -24.24 7.01
CA PRO A 120 22.18 -22.96 6.56
C PRO A 120 21.74 -22.53 5.15
N SER A 121 21.37 -23.51 4.30
CA SER A 121 20.81 -23.27 2.96
C SER A 121 19.51 -22.46 3.01
N LEU A 122 18.68 -22.63 4.06
CA LEU A 122 17.40 -21.94 4.20
C LEU A 122 17.58 -20.45 4.46
N CYS A 123 18.70 -20.03 5.05
CA CYS A 123 19.01 -18.62 5.25
C CYS A 123 19.03 -17.85 3.92
N ALA A 124 19.58 -18.46 2.85
CA ALA A 124 19.69 -17.84 1.53
C ALA A 124 18.32 -17.61 0.85
N ARG A 125 17.27 -18.29 1.29
CA ARG A 125 15.90 -18.10 0.77
C ARG A 125 15.31 -16.74 1.13
N CYS A 126 15.80 -16.14 2.22
CA CYS A 126 15.43 -14.80 2.65
C CYS A 126 16.59 -13.82 2.44
N HIS A 127 17.80 -14.20 2.86
CA HIS A 127 19.01 -13.39 2.80
C HIS A 127 19.71 -13.53 1.45
N MET A 128 19.34 -12.69 0.49
CA MET A 128 19.76 -12.80 -0.90
C MET A 128 20.92 -11.87 -1.22
N LYS A 129 22.06 -12.43 -1.68
CA LYS A 129 23.18 -11.64 -2.22
C LYS A 129 22.85 -11.12 -3.62
N ASP A 130 22.26 -11.98 -4.45
CA ASP A 130 21.66 -11.67 -5.74
C ASP A 130 20.22 -12.20 -5.79
N THR A 131 19.42 -11.70 -6.74
CA THR A 131 17.98 -11.99 -6.86
C THR A 131 17.64 -12.75 -8.13
N GLN A 132 18.62 -13.34 -8.84
CA GLN A 132 18.36 -13.97 -10.15
C GLN A 132 17.39 -15.15 -10.03
N ALA A 133 17.58 -15.99 -9.01
CA ALA A 133 16.66 -17.11 -8.75
C ALA A 133 15.24 -16.64 -8.40
N LEU A 134 15.11 -15.50 -7.72
CA LEU A 134 13.81 -14.90 -7.39
C LEU A 134 13.11 -14.35 -8.63
N GLU A 135 13.87 -13.73 -9.53
CA GLU A 135 13.40 -13.23 -10.82
C GLU A 135 12.87 -14.37 -11.71
N ALA A 136 13.64 -15.45 -11.87
CA ALA A 136 13.19 -16.64 -12.62
C ALA A 136 11.93 -17.29 -11.98
N SER A 137 11.87 -17.30 -10.64
CA SER A 137 10.68 -17.79 -9.91
C SER A 137 9.45 -16.91 -10.17
N PHE A 138 9.65 -15.59 -10.26
CA PHE A 138 8.58 -14.65 -10.57
C PHE A 138 8.03 -14.87 -11.99
N GLU A 139 8.90 -15.02 -12.99
CA GLU A 139 8.48 -15.28 -14.37
C GLU A 139 7.64 -16.56 -14.48
N THR A 140 8.11 -17.63 -13.85
CA THR A 140 7.39 -18.92 -13.80
C THR A 140 6.03 -18.78 -13.10
N PHE A 141 5.99 -18.03 -11.99
CA PHE A 141 4.75 -17.76 -11.25
C PHE A 141 3.76 -16.89 -12.03
N ALA A 142 4.25 -15.90 -12.77
CA ALA A 142 3.42 -14.94 -13.49
C ALA A 142 2.84 -15.50 -14.80
N ALA A 143 3.53 -16.45 -15.44
CA ALA A 143 3.14 -17.02 -16.74
C ALA A 143 1.66 -17.49 -16.87
N PRO A 144 1.04 -18.15 -15.87
CA PRO A 144 -0.35 -18.59 -15.98
C PRO A 144 -1.39 -17.54 -15.55
N LEU A 145 -0.98 -16.34 -15.14
CA LEU A 145 -1.85 -15.31 -14.58
C LEU A 145 -2.25 -14.26 -15.63
N PRO A 146 -3.42 -13.62 -15.49
CA PRO A 146 -3.82 -12.54 -16.38
C PRO A 146 -2.84 -11.36 -16.28
N MET A 147 -2.51 -10.76 -17.43
CA MET A 147 -1.53 -9.68 -17.52
C MET A 147 -2.17 -8.30 -17.31
N ALA A 148 -1.41 -7.42 -16.68
CA ALA A 148 -1.72 -5.98 -16.58
C ALA A 148 -0.60 -5.15 -17.24
N GLY A 149 -0.95 -3.97 -17.76
CA GLY A 149 0.03 -3.07 -18.40
C GLY A 149 0.94 -2.29 -17.42
N PHE A 150 0.89 -2.59 -16.12
CA PHE A 150 1.51 -1.78 -15.07
C PHE A 150 1.87 -2.60 -13.84
N GLY A 151 2.61 -1.97 -12.90
CA GLY A 151 2.99 -2.60 -11.65
C GLY A 151 3.95 -3.77 -11.88
N ASN A 152 3.61 -4.94 -11.35
CA ASN A 152 4.34 -6.18 -11.60
C ASN A 152 3.82 -6.96 -12.83
N GLY A 153 3.01 -6.35 -13.70
CA GLY A 153 2.52 -7.02 -14.91
C GLY A 153 1.43 -8.07 -14.68
N ILE A 154 0.98 -8.28 -13.44
CA ILE A 154 -0.11 -9.22 -13.10
C ILE A 154 -1.39 -8.42 -12.81
N ASP A 155 -2.50 -8.81 -13.43
CA ASP A 155 -3.84 -8.37 -13.06
C ASP A 155 -4.35 -9.17 -11.85
N TRP A 156 -4.00 -8.70 -10.65
CA TRP A 156 -4.38 -9.35 -9.39
C TRP A 156 -5.90 -9.44 -9.20
N ALA A 157 -6.65 -8.40 -9.60
CA ALA A 157 -8.10 -8.40 -9.50
C ALA A 157 -8.72 -9.43 -10.47
N GLY A 158 -8.21 -9.50 -11.70
CA GLY A 158 -8.57 -10.54 -12.66
C GLY A 158 -8.21 -11.93 -12.17
N ALA A 159 -7.05 -12.10 -11.54
CA ALA A 159 -6.59 -13.39 -10.99
C ALA A 159 -7.48 -13.88 -9.85
N LEU A 160 -7.92 -12.99 -8.95
CA LEU A 160 -8.90 -13.29 -7.91
C LEU A 160 -10.26 -13.66 -8.49
N LYS A 161 -10.79 -12.81 -9.36
CA LYS A 161 -12.13 -13.00 -9.97
C LYS A 161 -12.23 -14.29 -10.77
N SER A 162 -11.13 -14.69 -11.42
CA SER A 162 -11.06 -15.93 -12.20
C SER A 162 -10.71 -17.18 -11.37
N GLY A 163 -10.47 -17.03 -10.06
CA GLY A 163 -10.08 -18.13 -9.18
C GLY A 163 -8.68 -18.69 -9.45
N ARG A 164 -7.84 -17.98 -10.21
CA ARG A 164 -6.43 -18.35 -10.46
C ARG A 164 -5.58 -18.24 -9.20
N ILE A 165 -6.01 -17.40 -8.26
CA ILE A 165 -5.49 -17.31 -6.90
C ILE A 165 -6.66 -17.28 -5.92
N SER A 166 -6.47 -17.88 -4.75
CA SER A 166 -7.47 -17.95 -3.67
C SER A 166 -6.78 -17.71 -2.33
N PRO A 167 -6.36 -16.46 -2.05
CA PRO A 167 -5.63 -16.17 -0.83
C PRO A 167 -6.51 -16.35 0.40
N ARG A 168 -5.92 -16.89 1.47
CA ARG A 168 -6.58 -17.00 2.77
C ARG A 168 -6.67 -15.64 3.45
N ASN A 169 -7.81 -15.34 4.06
CA ASN A 169 -8.05 -14.08 4.75
C ASN A 169 -7.62 -14.07 6.22
N SER A 170 -7.21 -15.22 6.76
CA SER A 170 -6.78 -15.41 8.14
C SER A 170 -5.84 -16.62 8.26
N LEU A 171 -4.98 -16.61 9.28
CA LEU A 171 -4.21 -17.80 9.70
C LEU A 171 -5.02 -18.73 10.61
N SER A 172 -6.04 -18.19 11.30
CA SER A 172 -6.96 -18.94 12.16
C SER A 172 -8.32 -19.13 11.47
N PHE A 173 -8.90 -20.32 11.61
CA PHE A 173 -10.24 -20.64 11.08
C PHE A 173 -11.38 -19.81 11.70
N ALA A 174 -11.13 -19.11 12.82
CA ALA A 174 -12.15 -18.42 13.60
C ALA A 174 -12.08 -16.89 13.53
N ALA A 175 -11.30 -16.29 12.61
CA ALA A 175 -11.21 -14.84 12.55
C ALA A 175 -12.56 -14.23 12.11
N PRO A 176 -13.19 -13.38 12.94
CA PRO A 176 -14.40 -12.69 12.55
C PRO A 176 -14.04 -11.65 11.47
N SER A 177 -14.47 -11.90 10.24
CA SER A 177 -14.52 -10.87 9.20
C SER A 177 -15.85 -10.15 9.36
N MET A 178 -15.83 -8.85 9.61
CA MET A 178 -17.04 -8.05 9.52
C MET A 178 -17.51 -8.07 8.06
N PRO A 179 -18.77 -8.42 7.75
CA PRO A 179 -19.24 -8.33 6.37
C PRO A 179 -19.27 -6.87 5.92
N LEU A 180 -19.03 -6.64 4.62
CA LEU A 180 -19.15 -5.31 4.06
C LEU A 180 -20.61 -4.83 4.19
N PRO A 181 -20.88 -3.68 4.83
CA PRO A 181 -22.23 -3.14 4.94
C PRO A 181 -22.86 -2.88 3.57
N GLU A 182 -24.16 -3.15 3.44
CA GLU A 182 -24.88 -3.09 2.15
C GLU A 182 -24.66 -1.78 1.37
N LYS A 183 -24.71 -0.65 2.09
CA LYS A 183 -24.50 0.69 1.54
C LYS A 183 -23.10 0.94 0.94
N LEU A 184 -22.12 0.08 1.26
CA LEU A 184 -20.73 0.21 0.81
C LEU A 184 -20.41 -0.67 -0.41
N HIS A 185 -21.35 -1.52 -0.87
CA HIS A 185 -21.20 -2.22 -2.16
C HIS A 185 -21.25 -1.25 -3.35
N LEU A 186 -21.94 -0.10 -3.20
CA LEU A 186 -21.93 0.92 -4.22
C LEU A 186 -20.66 1.79 -4.15
N PRO A 187 -20.00 2.07 -5.29
CA PRO A 187 -18.85 2.95 -5.30
C PRO A 187 -19.17 4.35 -4.79
N MET A 188 -18.27 4.87 -3.96
CA MET A 188 -18.33 6.21 -3.42
C MET A 188 -17.69 7.19 -4.40
N LYS A 189 -18.31 8.37 -4.56
CA LYS A 189 -17.72 9.51 -5.27
C LYS A 189 -17.06 10.45 -4.27
N LEU A 190 -15.79 10.77 -4.53
CA LEU A 190 -14.98 11.72 -3.79
C LEU A 190 -14.76 12.94 -4.67
N SER A 191 -15.32 14.08 -4.27
CA SER A 191 -15.10 15.34 -4.98
C SER A 191 -13.71 15.90 -4.68
N THR A 192 -13.11 16.49 -5.70
CA THR A 192 -11.79 17.14 -5.62
C THR A 192 -11.92 18.66 -5.75
N ALA A 193 -10.93 19.41 -5.28
CA ALA A 193 -10.88 20.86 -5.49
C ALA A 193 -10.76 21.24 -6.98
N ALA A 194 -10.19 20.36 -7.81
CA ALA A 194 -10.12 20.55 -9.25
C ALA A 194 -11.46 20.19 -9.93
N PRO A 195 -11.95 21.01 -10.89
CA PRO A 195 -13.17 20.70 -11.64
C PRO A 195 -13.02 19.44 -12.50
N ARG A 196 -14.08 18.61 -12.56
CA ARG A 196 -14.18 17.40 -13.41
C ARG A 196 -13.09 16.35 -13.16
N SER A 197 -12.53 16.32 -11.96
CA SER A 197 -11.59 15.29 -11.51
C SER A 197 -12.12 14.50 -10.32
N ASP A 198 -13.43 14.29 -10.25
CA ASP A 198 -14.03 13.43 -9.23
C ASP A 198 -13.37 12.04 -9.24
N VAL A 199 -13.16 11.49 -8.05
CA VAL A 199 -12.59 10.16 -7.85
C VAL A 199 -13.71 9.18 -7.50
N THR A 200 -13.70 7.99 -8.09
CA THR A 200 -14.57 6.89 -7.69
C THR A 200 -13.77 5.87 -6.88
N PHE A 201 -14.29 5.46 -5.72
CA PHE A 201 -13.69 4.47 -4.85
C PHE A 201 -14.68 3.34 -4.51
N SER A 202 -14.27 2.10 -4.74
CA SER A 202 -15.06 0.89 -4.44
C SER A 202 -14.56 0.22 -3.17
N HIS A 203 -15.40 0.11 -2.13
CA HIS A 203 -15.04 -0.72 -0.97
C HIS A 203 -15.03 -2.19 -1.34
N GLU A 204 -15.94 -2.65 -2.21
CA GLU A 204 -16.04 -4.04 -2.64
C GLU A 204 -14.71 -4.56 -3.21
N ASP A 205 -14.09 -3.79 -4.12
CA ASP A 205 -12.82 -4.19 -4.74
C ASP A 205 -11.68 -4.25 -3.70
N HIS A 206 -11.63 -3.32 -2.76
CA HIS A 206 -10.57 -3.27 -1.74
C HIS A 206 -10.78 -4.32 -0.65
N PHE A 207 -12.02 -4.56 -0.24
CA PHE A 207 -12.41 -5.51 0.80
C PHE A 207 -12.14 -6.97 0.40
N SER A 208 -11.90 -7.23 -0.90
CA SER A 208 -11.48 -8.54 -1.39
C SER A 208 -10.12 -9.01 -0.83
N GLU A 209 -9.22 -8.08 -0.50
CA GLU A 209 -7.87 -8.38 0.05
C GLU A 209 -7.60 -7.68 1.39
N LEU A 210 -8.48 -6.78 1.84
CA LEU A 210 -8.28 -5.92 3.00
C LEU A 210 -9.46 -6.02 3.98
N ASP A 211 -9.35 -5.30 5.09
CA ASP A 211 -10.40 -5.15 6.09
C ASP A 211 -10.59 -3.66 6.44
N CYS A 212 -11.66 -3.31 7.13
CA CYS A 212 -11.96 -1.94 7.58
C CYS A 212 -10.76 -1.30 8.29
N SER A 213 -10.14 -2.05 9.21
CA SER A 213 -8.98 -1.61 10.00
C SER A 213 -7.70 -1.45 9.18
N SER A 214 -7.65 -1.97 7.94
CA SER A 214 -6.50 -1.78 7.06
C SER A 214 -6.35 -0.34 6.60
N CYS A 215 -7.47 0.40 6.60
CA CYS A 215 -7.54 1.79 6.16
C CYS A 215 -7.96 2.74 7.27
N HIS A 216 -8.84 2.31 8.16
CA HIS A 216 -9.45 3.15 9.17
C HIS A 216 -8.89 2.89 10.57
N PRO A 217 -8.68 3.94 11.38
CA PRO A 217 -8.84 5.36 11.06
C PRO A 217 -7.57 6.00 10.45
N ASP A 218 -6.47 5.26 10.36
CA ASP A 218 -5.13 5.82 10.19
C ASP A 218 -4.89 6.45 8.81
N ILE A 219 -5.36 5.80 7.74
CA ILE A 219 -5.23 6.30 6.37
C ILE A 219 -6.42 7.21 6.03
N PHE A 220 -7.63 6.77 6.36
CA PHE A 220 -8.87 7.50 6.11
C PHE A 220 -9.71 7.58 7.39
N ASN A 221 -10.27 8.74 7.69
CA ASN A 221 -11.11 8.92 8.86
C ASN A 221 -12.60 8.77 8.50
N ILE A 222 -13.34 7.97 9.28
CA ILE A 222 -14.77 7.75 9.08
C ILE A 222 -15.68 8.89 9.61
N LYS A 223 -15.18 9.71 10.54
CA LYS A 223 -15.98 10.72 11.26
C LYS A 223 -16.07 12.07 10.54
N LYS A 224 -15.13 12.38 9.64
CA LYS A 224 -15.10 13.63 8.88
C LYS A 224 -15.19 13.29 7.39
N LYS A 225 -16.25 13.76 6.72
CA LYS A 225 -16.34 13.69 5.26
C LYS A 225 -15.29 14.62 4.65
N GLY A 226 -14.42 14.07 3.82
CA GLY A 226 -13.28 14.78 3.24
C GLY A 226 -12.07 14.79 4.18
N THR A 227 -10.97 14.20 3.73
CA THR A 227 -9.65 14.49 4.29
C THR A 227 -9.25 15.86 3.77
N VAL A 228 -9.16 16.85 4.68
CA VAL A 228 -8.85 18.27 4.39
C VAL A 228 -7.56 18.45 3.56
N ASP A 229 -6.75 17.39 3.50
CA ASP A 229 -5.40 17.36 2.95
C ASP A 229 -5.21 16.29 1.85
N PHE A 230 -6.27 15.85 1.17
CA PHE A 230 -6.15 14.84 0.11
C PHE A 230 -5.70 15.44 -1.23
N SER A 231 -4.46 15.20 -1.63
CA SER A 231 -3.86 15.72 -2.86
C SER A 231 -2.97 14.69 -3.58
N MET A 232 -2.74 14.88 -4.88
CA MET A 232 -1.96 13.93 -5.70
C MET A 232 -0.48 13.85 -5.31
N ASP A 233 0.12 14.95 -4.86
CA ASP A 233 1.48 14.95 -4.30
C ASP A 233 1.55 14.09 -3.04
N LYS A 234 0.64 14.28 -2.08
CA LYS A 234 0.59 13.46 -0.87
C LYS A 234 0.36 11.99 -1.20
N ASN A 235 -0.50 11.70 -2.19
CA ASN A 235 -0.68 10.35 -2.72
C ASN A 235 0.63 9.78 -3.25
N ILE A 236 1.33 10.47 -4.15
CA ILE A 236 2.57 9.97 -4.77
C ILE A 236 3.67 9.75 -3.72
N PHE A 237 3.74 10.60 -2.69
CA PHE A 237 4.66 10.42 -1.57
C PHE A 237 4.21 9.41 -0.52
N GLY A 238 3.14 8.66 -0.78
CA GLY A 238 2.77 7.46 -0.04
C GLY A 238 1.75 7.65 1.08
N ASN A 239 1.00 8.75 1.06
CA ASN A 239 -0.17 8.94 1.92
C ASN A 239 -1.43 8.45 1.19
N TYR A 240 -2.51 8.24 1.95
CA TYR A 240 -3.83 7.87 1.43
C TYR A 240 -3.76 6.69 0.43
N CYS A 241 -4.12 6.89 -0.85
CA CYS A 241 -4.08 5.85 -1.88
C CYS A 241 -2.65 5.32 -2.09
N GLY A 242 -1.65 6.18 -2.01
CA GLY A 242 -0.24 5.82 -2.18
C GLY A 242 0.37 5.01 -1.04
N ALA A 243 -0.38 4.79 0.06
CA ALA A 243 0.03 3.80 1.04
C ALA A 243 0.21 2.42 0.38
N CYS A 244 -0.61 2.12 -0.64
CA CYS A 244 -0.61 0.86 -1.39
C CYS A 244 -0.31 1.04 -2.88
N HIS A 245 -0.99 1.98 -3.56
CA HIS A 245 -0.73 2.30 -4.97
C HIS A 245 0.68 2.86 -5.14
N MET A 246 1.31 2.64 -6.29
CA MET A 246 2.75 2.92 -6.54
C MET A 246 3.75 1.97 -5.85
N ARG A 247 3.29 1.11 -4.92
CA ARG A 247 4.16 0.22 -4.15
C ARG A 247 3.82 -1.24 -4.41
N VAL A 248 2.64 -1.66 -3.95
CA VAL A 248 2.17 -3.06 -4.00
C VAL A 248 0.90 -3.22 -4.84
N ALA A 249 0.08 -2.17 -4.93
CA ALA A 249 -1.05 -2.06 -5.86
C ALA A 249 -0.62 -1.29 -7.11
N PHE A 250 -1.45 -1.26 -8.16
CA PHE A 250 -1.10 -0.62 -9.43
C PHE A 250 -0.67 0.85 -9.29
N PRO A 251 0.24 1.34 -10.15
CA PRO A 251 0.70 2.72 -10.13
C PRO A 251 -0.40 3.69 -10.59
N MET A 252 -0.32 4.93 -10.13
CA MET A 252 -1.29 6.01 -10.40
C MET A 252 -1.02 6.78 -11.69
N ASN A 253 -0.35 6.17 -12.66
CA ASN A 253 -0.12 6.76 -13.99
C ASN A 253 -1.32 6.58 -14.94
N ASP A 254 -2.30 5.75 -14.58
CA ASP A 254 -3.57 5.60 -15.30
C ASP A 254 -4.67 6.38 -14.58
N CYS A 255 -4.81 7.66 -14.93
CA CYS A 255 -5.72 8.60 -14.25
C CYS A 255 -7.18 8.12 -14.27
N LYS A 256 -7.60 7.45 -15.35
CA LYS A 256 -9.01 7.08 -15.58
C LYS A 256 -9.52 6.00 -14.64
N ARG A 257 -8.64 5.20 -14.04
CA ARG A 257 -9.01 4.20 -13.04
C ARG A 257 -9.66 4.83 -11.81
N CYS A 258 -9.11 5.96 -11.38
CA CYS A 258 -9.64 6.71 -10.25
C CYS A 258 -10.60 7.80 -10.72
N HIS A 259 -10.32 8.44 -11.86
CA HIS A 259 -11.08 9.55 -12.41
C HIS A 259 -11.84 9.16 -13.69
N PRO A 260 -12.92 8.36 -13.61
CA PRO A 260 -13.60 7.80 -14.78
C PRO A 260 -14.23 8.85 -15.69
N TYR A 261 -14.52 10.04 -15.16
CA TYR A 261 -15.13 11.15 -15.90
C TYR A 261 -14.09 12.19 -16.38
N MET A 262 -12.80 11.94 -16.14
CA MET A 262 -11.74 12.79 -16.67
C MET A 262 -11.64 12.59 -18.18
N SER A 263 -11.74 13.70 -18.93
CA SER A 263 -11.47 13.68 -20.36
C SER A 263 -10.02 13.23 -20.62
N ASN A 264 -9.78 12.46 -21.70
CA ASN A 264 -8.44 12.04 -22.10
C ASN A 264 -7.55 13.29 -22.24
N PHE A 265 -6.66 13.53 -21.28
CA PHE A 265 -5.62 14.52 -21.44
C PHE A 265 -4.45 13.85 -22.16
N SER A 266 -4.49 13.88 -23.48
CA SER A 266 -3.34 13.62 -24.32
C SER A 266 -2.42 14.84 -24.26
N GLY A 267 -1.40 14.81 -23.40
CA GLY A 267 -0.31 15.78 -23.43
C GLY A 267 0.14 16.24 -22.04
N PHE A 268 1.31 15.74 -21.65
CA PHE A 268 2.32 16.52 -20.93
C PHE A 268 3.41 16.90 -21.93
#